data_AF-A0A3N5F8S9-F1
#
_entry.id   AF-A0A3N5F8S9-F1
#
_cell.length_a   1.000
_cell.length_b   1.000
_cell.length_c   1.000
_cell.angle_alpha   90.00
_cell.angle_beta   90.00
_cell.angle_gamma   90.00
#
_symmetry.space_group_name_H-M   'P 1'
#
loop_
_entity.id
_entity.type
_entity.pdbx_description
1 polymer ?
#
loop_
_entity_poly.entity_id
_entity_poly.type
_entity_poly.pdbx_seq_one_letter_code
_entity_poly.pdbx_strand_id
1 'polypeptide(L)' 'NSRAHETEADRIGVELAARSGYDPRAAISLWQKMAKASGGGGPPQWLSTHPSATSRQQDLAAYAARVMPLYEQARK' A
#
# COMPACT_ATOMS: atom_id res chain seq x y z
N ASN A 1 2.77 11.93 -12.71
CA ASN A 1 2.20 10.94 -11.77
C ASN A 1 0.83 11.44 -11.31
N SER A 2 -0.24 10.65 -11.42
CA SER A 2 -1.59 11.04 -10.98
C SER A 2 -1.96 10.28 -9.71
N ARG A 3 -2.81 10.87 -8.84
CA ARG A 3 -3.28 10.19 -7.61
C ARG A 3 -4.03 8.88 -7.92
N ALA A 4 -4.64 8.79 -9.11
CA ALA A 4 -5.28 7.58 -9.59
C ALA A 4 -4.26 6.49 -9.92
N HIS A 5 -3.16 6.83 -10.61
CA HIS A 5 -2.10 5.86 -10.93
C HIS A 5 -1.43 5.32 -9.66
N GLU A 6 -1.28 6.15 -8.63
CA GLU A 6 -0.77 5.71 -7.33
C GLU A 6 -1.68 4.67 -6.66
N THR A 7 -2.99 4.90 -6.70
CA THR A 7 -3.97 3.98 -6.11
C THR A 7 -4.04 2.67 -6.88
N GLU A 8 -3.98 2.74 -8.21
CA GLU A 8 -3.90 1.56 -9.07
C GLU A 8 -2.63 0.75 -8.81
N ALA A 9 -1.47 1.42 -8.74
CA ALA A 9 -0.20 0.77 -8.45
C ALA A 9 -0.19 0.08 -7.08
N ASP A 10 -0.76 0.72 -6.05
CA ASP A 10 -0.93 0.14 -4.71
C ASP A 10 -1.72 -1.18 -4.76
N ARG A 11 -2.87 -1.17 -5.46
CA ARG A 11 -3.75 -2.34 -5.57
C ARG A 11 -3.08 -3.48 -6.32
N ILE A 12 -2.46 -3.19 -7.47
CA ILE A 12 -1.73 -4.18 -8.26
C ILE A 12 -0.59 -4.77 -7.43
N GLY A 13 0.20 -3.92 -6.75
CA GLY A 13 1.31 -4.35 -5.91
C GLY A 13 0.87 -5.29 -4.77
N VAL A 14 -0.21 -4.94 -4.07
CA VAL A 14 -0.77 -5.75 -2.98
C VAL A 14 -1.32 -7.09 -3.48
N GLU A 15 -1.98 -7.11 -4.64
CA GLU A 15 -2.48 -8.36 -5.23
C GLU A 15 -1.34 -9.29 -5.65
N LEU A 16 -0.32 -8.73 -6.32
CA LEU A 16 0.87 -9.49 -6.72
C LEU A 16 1.58 -10.06 -5.50
N ALA A 17 1.76 -9.25 -4.45
CA ALA A 17 2.35 -9.70 -3.19
C ALA A 17 1.55 -10.86 -2.57
N ALA A 18 0.22 -10.76 -2.52
CA ALA A 18 -0.64 -11.83 -2.02
C ALA A 18 -0.48 -13.12 -2.83
N ARG A 19 -0.53 -13.03 -4.17
CA ARG A 19 -0.32 -14.19 -5.07
C ARG A 19 1.07 -14.81 -4.92
N SER A 20 2.07 -14.03 -4.52
CA SER A 20 3.43 -14.51 -4.22
C SER A 20 3.62 -15.01 -2.79
N GLY A 21 2.56 -15.10 -1.98
CA GLY A 21 2.63 -15.61 -0.61
C GLY A 21 3.10 -14.60 0.44
N TYR A 22 3.14 -13.30 0.11
CA TYR A 22 3.38 -12.23 1.08
C TYR A 22 2.07 -11.72 1.67
N ASP A 23 2.07 -11.40 2.97
CA ASP A 23 0.88 -10.90 3.65
C ASP A 23 0.47 -9.53 3.08
N PRO A 24 -0.73 -9.40 2.47
CA PRO A 24 -1.17 -8.15 1.84
C PRO A 24 -1.33 -6.99 2.84
N ARG A 25 -1.45 -7.27 4.14
CA ARG A 25 -1.50 -6.25 5.20
C ARG A 25 -0.14 -5.59 5.42
N ALA A 26 0.96 -6.20 4.97
CA ALA A 26 2.30 -5.66 5.12
C ALA A 26 2.47 -4.29 4.44
N ALA A 27 1.74 -4.02 3.35
CA ALA A 27 1.74 -2.73 2.66
C ALA A 27 1.30 -1.57 3.56
N ILE A 28 0.31 -1.79 4.44
CA ILE A 28 -0.16 -0.79 5.41
C ILE A 28 0.96 -0.47 6.40
N SER A 29 1.63 -1.51 6.90
CA SER A 29 2.74 -1.36 7.85
C SER A 29 3.93 -0.61 7.25
N LEU A 30 4.20 -0.82 5.95
CA LEU A 30 5.24 -0.09 5.21
C LEU A 30 4.92 1.42 5.18
N TRP A 31 3.68 1.78 4.82
CA TRP A 31 3.26 3.17 4.79
C TRP A 31 3.29 3.84 6.17
N GLN A 32 2.90 3.13 7.23
CA GLN A 32 3.01 3.62 8.61
C GLN A 32 4.46 3.89 9.01
N LYS A 33 5.38 2.95 8.67
CA LYS A 33 6.82 3.10 8.94
C LYS A 33 7.41 4.27 8.16
N MET A 34 7.04 4.44 6.89
CA MET A 34 7.47 5.57 6.07
C MET A 34 6.96 6.91 6.60
N ALA A 35 5.69 6.99 7.02
CA ALA A 35 5.12 8.19 7.62
C ALA A 35 5.80 8.56 8.96
N LYS A 36 6.17 7.56 9.76
CA LYS A 36 6.94 7.77 10.99
C LYS A 36 8.37 8.22 10.70
N ALA A 37 9.04 7.59 9.73
CA ALA A 37 10.41 7.91 9.34
C ALA A 37 10.54 9.33 8.75
N SER A 38 9.48 9.83 8.12
CA SER A 38 9.41 11.20 7.61
C SER A 38 9.10 12.25 8.69
N GLY A 39 9.07 11.86 9.97
CA GLY A 39 8.89 12.77 11.11
C GLY A 39 7.50 13.38 11.20
N GLY A 40 6.49 12.80 10.55
CA GLY A 40 5.15 13.39 10.42
C GLY A 40 5.09 14.64 9.52
N GLY A 41 6.22 15.08 9.00
CA GLY A 41 6.39 16.25 8.12
C GLY A 41 7.23 15.88 6.90
N GLY A 42 6.86 14.78 6.23
CA GLY A 42 7.56 14.35 5.03
C GLY A 42 7.67 15.44 3.97
N PRO A 43 8.59 15.29 3.00
CA PRO A 43 8.80 16.28 1.96
C PRO A 43 7.45 16.69 1.39
N PRO A 44 7.20 18.02 1.25
CA PRO A 44 5.93 18.53 0.78
C PRO A 44 5.39 17.70 -0.36
N GLN A 45 4.08 17.46 -0.37
CA GLN A 45 3.43 16.50 -1.27
C GLN A 45 3.75 16.75 -2.77
N TRP A 46 4.17 17.97 -3.12
CA TRP A 46 4.65 18.41 -4.44
C TRP A 46 6.13 18.11 -4.75
N LEU A 47 6.97 17.85 -3.74
CA LEU A 47 8.37 17.40 -3.86
C LEU A 47 8.51 15.87 -3.85
N SER A 48 7.45 15.15 -3.46
CA SER A 48 7.41 13.69 -3.49
C SER A 48 7.01 13.19 -4.88
N THR A 49 7.78 12.27 -5.45
CA THR A 49 7.41 11.57 -6.70
C THR A 49 6.18 10.67 -6.51
N HIS A 50 5.93 10.21 -5.26
CA HIS A 50 4.82 9.36 -4.85
C HIS A 50 4.27 9.81 -3.48
N PRO A 51 3.33 10.78 -3.43
CA PRO A 51 2.82 11.27 -2.16
C PRO A 51 1.92 10.25 -1.46
N SER A 52 2.15 10.05 -0.15
CA SER A 52 1.22 9.33 0.72
C SER A 52 0.02 10.23 1.04
N ALA A 53 -1.19 9.67 0.97
CA ALA A 53 -2.40 10.29 1.50
C ALA A 53 -3.05 9.30 2.47
N THR A 54 -3.66 9.78 3.54
CA THR A 54 -4.42 8.93 4.49
C THR A 54 -5.48 8.09 3.76
N SER A 55 -6.05 8.62 2.67
CA SER A 55 -6.98 7.89 1.81
C SER A 55 -6.37 6.64 1.15
N ARG A 56 -5.06 6.63 0.84
CA ARG A 56 -4.37 5.46 0.28
C ARG A 56 -4.22 4.35 1.30
N GLN A 57 -3.94 4.69 2.56
CA GLN A 57 -3.87 3.68 3.63
C GLN A 57 -5.23 3.01 3.85
N GLN A 58 -6.33 3.77 3.75
CA GLN A 58 -7.69 3.23 3.82
C GLN A 58 -8.00 2.32 2.63
N ASP A 59 -7.65 2.74 1.41
CA ASP A 59 -7.84 1.92 0.21
C ASP A 59 -7.04 0.61 0.28
N LEU A 60 -5.76 0.70 0.65
CA LEU A 60 -4.89 -0.45 0.87
C LEU A 60 -5.46 -1.41 1.92
N ALA A 61 -6.04 -0.89 3.01
CA ALA A 61 -6.68 -1.73 4.02
C ALA A 61 -7.88 -2.50 3.46
N ALA A 62 -8.76 -1.82 2.72
CA ALA A 62 -9.91 -2.45 2.08
C ALA A 62 -9.47 -3.48 1.02
N TYR A 63 -8.49 -3.14 0.19
CA TYR A 63 -8.01 -4.02 -0.87
C TYR A 63 -7.21 -5.21 -0.33
N ALA A 64 -6.41 -5.02 0.72
CA ALA A 64 -5.71 -6.11 1.40
C ALA A 64 -6.68 -7.16 1.95
N ALA A 65 -7.81 -6.74 2.52
CA ALA A 65 -8.87 -7.65 2.94
C ALA A 65 -9.47 -8.41 1.75
N ARG A 66 -9.67 -7.72 0.61
CA ARG A 66 -10.21 -8.33 -0.62
C ARG A 66 -9.30 -9.40 -1.21
N VAL A 67 -7.98 -9.22 -1.16
CA VAL A 67 -7.01 -10.18 -1.74
C VAL A 67 -6.48 -11.21 -0.75
N MET A 68 -6.91 -11.17 0.51
CA MET A 68 -6.48 -12.13 1.54
C MET A 68 -6.66 -13.60 1.12
N PRO A 69 -7.76 -14.00 0.44
CA PRO A 69 -7.90 -15.38 -0.03
C PRO A 69 -6.79 -15.82 -1.01
N LEU A 70 -6.24 -14.90 -1.82
CA LEU A 70 -5.14 -15.20 -2.74
C LEU A 70 -3.86 -15.53 -1.98
N TYR A 71 -3.59 -14.80 -0.90
CA TYR A 71 -2.49 -15.06 0.02
C TYR A 71 -2.63 -16.41 0.71
N GLU A 72 -3.82 -16.71 1.25
CA GLU A 72 -4.10 -17.99 1.90
C GLU A 72 -3.97 -19.18 0.94
N GLN A 73 -4.34 -18.99 -0.33
CA GLN A 73 -4.16 -19.99 -1.38
C GLN A 73 -2.68 -20.20 -1.73
N ALA A 74 -1.90 -19.13 -1.86
CA ALA A 74 -0.48 -19.20 -2.21
C ALA A 74 0.41 -19.81 -1.10
N ARG A 75 -0.09 -19.87 0.14
CA ARG A 75 0.61 -20.46 1.29
C ARG A 75 0.40 -21.97 1.49
N LYS A 76 -0.56 -22.55 0.77
CA LYS A 76 -0.84 -23.99 0.79
C LYS A 76 0.11 -24.72 -0.15
#